data_AF-A0A836RDQ2-F1
#
_entry.id   AF-A0A836RDQ2-F1
#
_cell.length_a   1.000
_cell.length_b   1.000
_cell.length_c   1.000
_cell.angle_alpha   90.00
_cell.angle_beta   90.00
_cell.angle_gamma   90.00
#
_symmetry.space_group_name_H-M   'P 1'
#
loop_
_entity.id
_entity.type
_entity.pdbx_description
1 polymer ?
#
loop_
_entity_poly.entity_id
_entity_poly.type
_entity_poly.pdbx_seq_one_letter_code
_entity_poly.pdbx_strand_id
1 'polypeptide(L)' 'ARVEILNGLSAHADALDFKWWFEQLASQSGIGTAFVVHGEAKAAAGLADILRDYCDEDPVLPDLYASYDV' A
#
# COMPACT_ATOMS: atom_id res chain seq x y z
N ALA A 1 0.12 -30.73 -20.98
CA ALA A 1 0.20 -30.49 -19.52
C ALA A 1 -0.76 -29.36 -19.16
N ARG A 2 -1.37 -29.37 -17.97
CA ARG A 2 -2.30 -28.33 -17.48
C ARG A 2 -1.60 -27.56 -16.35
N VAL A 3 -1.60 -26.23 -16.44
CA VAL A 3 -1.01 -25.34 -15.44
C VAL A 3 -2.14 -24.53 -14.82
N GLU A 4 -2.14 -24.41 -13.49
CA GLU A 4 -3.11 -23.64 -12.72
C GLU A 4 -2.39 -22.75 -11.72
N ILE A 5 -3.02 -21.61 -11.39
CA ILE A 5 -2.52 -20.64 -10.42
C ILE A 5 -3.58 -20.48 -9.32
N LEU A 6 -3.15 -20.67 -8.08
CA LEU A 6 -3.98 -20.46 -6.89
C LEU A 6 -3.44 -19.26 -6.12
N ASN A 7 -4.12 -18.12 -6.27
CA ASN A 7 -3.79 -16.89 -5.55
C ASN A 7 -4.64 -16.85 -4.28
N GLY A 8 -4.01 -16.98 -3.11
CA GLY A 8 -4.69 -17.07 -1.81
C GLY A 8 -3.81 -17.62 -0.68
N LEU A 9 -2.63 -18.12 -1.01
CA LEU A 9 -1.64 -18.66 -0.06
C LEU A 9 -0.37 -17.80 0.03
N SER A 10 -0.37 -16.59 -0.55
CA SER A 10 0.80 -15.70 -0.59
C SER A 10 1.11 -15.04 0.74
N ALA A 11 0.16 -15.05 1.69
CA ALA A 11 0.23 -14.34 2.97
C ALA A 11 0.43 -12.82 2.87
N HIS A 12 0.19 -12.24 1.69
CA HIS A 12 0.18 -10.79 1.48
C HIS A 12 -1.28 -10.32 1.41
N ALA A 13 -1.57 -9.17 2.00
CA ALA A 13 -2.85 -8.49 1.83
C ALA A 13 -3.09 -8.24 0.34
N ASP A 14 -4.30 -8.54 -0.14
CA ASP A 14 -4.74 -8.04 -1.43
C ASP A 14 -5.15 -6.56 -1.33
N ALA A 15 -5.60 -5.97 -2.44
CA ALA A 15 -5.99 -4.57 -2.46
C ALA A 15 -7.16 -4.24 -1.52
N LEU A 16 -8.06 -5.19 -1.29
CA LEU A 16 -9.23 -4.99 -0.43
C LEU A 16 -8.83 -5.10 1.05
N ASP A 17 -8.05 -6.11 1.40
CA ASP A 17 -7.48 -6.27 2.74
C ASP A 17 -6.66 -5.03 3.14
N PHE A 18 -5.84 -4.55 2.19
CA PHE A 18 -5.01 -3.36 2.37
C PHE A 18 -5.86 -2.11 2.62
N LYS A 19 -6.86 -1.85 1.77
CA LYS A 19 -7.78 -0.72 1.95
C LYS A 19 -8.49 -0.78 3.31
N TRP A 20 -9.07 -1.94 3.63
CA TRP A 20 -9.80 -2.16 4.87
C TRP A 20 -8.92 -1.85 6.09
N TRP A 21 -7.68 -2.32 6.10
CA TRP A 21 -6.74 -2.08 7.20
C TRP A 21 -6.51 -0.59 7.45
N PHE A 22 -6.21 0.18 6.40
CA PHE A 22 -5.89 1.60 6.53
C PHE A 22 -7.12 2.49 6.79
N GLU A 23 -8.29 2.10 6.29
CA GLU A 23 -9.56 2.73 6.68
C GLU A 23 -9.80 2.63 8.19
N GLN A 24 -9.58 1.44 8.77
CA GLN A 24 -9.73 1.25 10.22
C GLN A 24 -8.69 2.04 11.01
N LEU A 25 -7.44 2.09 10.53
CA LEU A 25 -6.40 2.89 11.16
C LEU A 25 -6.75 4.38 11.16
N ALA A 26 -7.14 4.91 9.99
CA ALA A 26 -7.50 6.32 9.80
C ALA A 26 -8.74 6.73 10.63
N SER A 27 -9.64 5.80 10.93
CA SER A 27 -10.83 6.06 11.74
C SER A 27 -10.53 6.47 13.19
N GLN A 28 -9.34 6.13 13.71
CA GLN A 28 -8.91 6.48 15.07
C GLN A 28 -8.14 7.80 15.10
N SER A 29 -7.38 8.10 14.05
CA SER A 29 -6.62 9.33 13.81
C SER A 29 -6.17 9.35 12.34
N GLY A 30 -5.95 10.53 11.75
CA GLY A 30 -5.34 10.62 10.42
C GLY A 30 -3.99 9.88 10.32
N ILE A 31 -3.67 9.35 9.15
CA ILE A 31 -2.37 8.73 8.87
C ILE A 31 -1.49 9.83 8.28
N GLY A 32 -0.60 10.46 9.05
CA GLY A 32 0.24 11.58 8.59
C GLY A 32 0.80 11.41 7.16
N THR A 33 1.95 10.75 7.04
CA THR A 33 2.57 10.44 5.73
C THR A 33 2.82 8.94 5.64
N ALA A 34 2.50 8.34 4.50
CA ALA A 34 2.75 6.92 4.24
C ALA A 34 3.79 6.73 3.12
N PHE A 35 4.67 5.74 3.28
CA PHE A 35 5.62 5.32 2.26
C PHE A 35 5.22 3.94 1.74
N VAL A 36 4.93 3.82 0.44
CA VAL A 36 4.57 2.53 -0.17
C VAL A 36 5.81 1.90 -0.75
N VAL A 37 6.18 0.75 -0.19
CA VAL A 37 7.40 0.01 -0.54
C VAL A 37 7.07 -1.46 -0.84
N HIS A 38 8.10 -2.21 -1.23
CA HIS A 38 8.04 -3.66 -1.41
C HIS A 38 6.93 -4.14 -2.37
N GLY A 39 7.04 -3.73 -3.64
CA GLY A 39 6.15 -4.18 -4.71
C GLY A 39 6.65 -3.70 -6.07
N GLU A 40 6.04 -4.20 -7.14
CA GLU A 40 6.29 -3.67 -8.48
C GLU A 40 5.75 -2.25 -8.60
N ALA A 41 6.42 -1.39 -9.37
CA ALA A 41 6.11 0.03 -9.47
C ALA A 41 4.63 0.33 -9.76
N LYS A 42 4.00 -0.46 -10.65
CA LYS A 42 2.57 -0.29 -11.00
C LYS A 42 1.65 -0.66 -9.83
N ALA A 43 1.97 -1.73 -9.10
CA ALA A 43 1.19 -2.15 -7.94
C ALA A 43 1.34 -1.12 -6.81
N ALA A 44 2.56 -0.64 -6.55
CA ALA A 44 2.83 0.39 -5.56
C ALA A 44 2.07 1.70 -5.85
N ALA A 45 2.01 2.13 -7.11
CA ALA A 45 1.20 3.29 -7.52
C ALA A 45 -0.30 3.08 -7.23
N GLY A 46 -0.84 1.90 -7.53
CA GLY A 46 -2.23 1.59 -7.21
C GLY A 46 -2.52 1.57 -5.70
N LEU A 47 -1.59 1.08 -4.88
CA LEU A 47 -1.73 1.11 -3.42
C LEU A 47 -1.60 2.53 -2.85
N ALA A 48 -0.72 3.37 -3.42
CA ALA A 48 -0.63 4.78 -3.05
C ALA A 48 -1.94 5.52 -3.36
N ASP A 49 -2.58 5.24 -4.50
CA ASP A 49 -3.88 5.82 -4.83
C ASP A 49 -4.97 5.42 -3.84
N ILE A 50 -4.95 4.18 -3.33
CA ILE A 50 -5.87 3.76 -2.26
C ILE A 50 -5.59 4.53 -0.95
N LEU A 51 -4.32 4.75 -0.61
CA LEU A 51 -3.94 5.42 0.64
C LEU A 51 -4.23 6.92 0.68
N ARG A 52 -4.34 7.59 -0.48
CA ARG A 52 -4.59 9.04 -0.54
C ARG A 52 -5.82 9.49 0.25
N ASP A 53 -6.88 8.67 0.26
CA ASP A 53 -8.12 8.99 0.97
C ASP A 53 -8.00 8.87 2.51
N TYR A 54 -6.91 8.27 3.00
CA TYR A 54 -6.71 7.93 4.41
C TYR A 54 -5.52 8.63 5.05
N CYS A 55 -4.65 9.24 4.24
CA CYS A 55 -3.48 9.97 4.71
C CYS A 55 -3.73 11.47 4.82
N ASP A 56 -3.06 12.14 5.75
CA ASP A 56 -3.09 13.60 5.87
C ASP A 56 -2.21 14.26 4.80
N GLU A 57 -1.16 13.56 4.36
CA GLU A 57 -0.25 13.94 3.28
C GLU A 57 -0.27 12.89 2.15
N ASP A 58 0.12 13.32 0.94
CA ASP A 58 0.20 12.42 -0.21
C ASP A 58 1.16 11.25 0.07
N PRO A 59 0.76 9.99 -0.19
CA PRO A 59 1.64 8.84 -0.03
C PRO A 59 2.86 8.93 -0.95
N VAL A 60 4.02 8.58 -0.41
CA VAL A 60 5.31 8.64 -1.08
C VAL A 60 5.67 7.30 -1.70
N LEU A 61 6.09 7.32 -2.96
CA LEU A 61 6.76 6.20 -3.64
C LEU A 61 8.27 6.50 -3.64
N PRO A 62 9.04 5.96 -2.69
CA PRO A 62 10.43 6.37 -2.55
C PRO A 62 11.31 5.76 -3.64
N ASP A 63 12.22 6.57 -4.19
CA ASP A 63 13.32 6.09 -5.01
C ASP A 63 14.34 5.31 -4.17
N LEU A 64 15.01 4.35 -4.82
CA LEU A 64 16.09 3.59 -4.18
C LEU A 64 17.21 4.56 -3.72
N TYR A 65 17.62 4.41 -2.45
CA TYR A 65 18.62 5.26 -1.78
C TYR A 65 18.19 6.70 -1.47
N ALA A 66 16.92 7.07 -1.67
CA ALA A 66 16.40 8.34 -1.18
C ALA A 66 16.37 8.37 0.36
N SER A 67 16.44 9.58 0.93
CA SER A 67 16.30 9.84 2.36
C SER A 67 15.30 10.98 2.55
N TYR A 68 14.51 10.91 3.63
CA TYR A 68 13.42 11.83 3.92
C TYR A 68 13.52 12.28 5.37
N ASP A 69 13.26 13.56 5.64
CA ASP A 69 13.04 14.09 6.98
C ASP A 69 11.55 13.97 7.31
N VAL A 70 11.22 13.30 8.43
CA VAL A 70 9.85 12.99 8.87
C VAL A 70 9.60 13.48 10.29
#